data_AF-A0A932E896-F1
#
_entry.id   AF-A0A932E896-F1
#
_cell.length_a   1.000
_cell.length_b   1.000
_cell.length_c   1.000
_cell.angle_alpha   90.00
_cell.angle_beta   90.00
_cell.angle_gamma   90.00
#
_symmetry.space_group_name_H-M   'P 1'
#
loop_
_entity.id
_entity.type
_entity.pdbx_description
1 polymer ?
#
loop_
_entity_poly.entity_id
_entity_poly.type
_entity_poly.pdbx_seq_one_letter_code
_entity_poly.pdbx_strand_id
1 'polypeptide(L)' 'MKRPVLTPKVREALRQLAAGPQDMRDEALLKLINDEMRPLNVDDIAYVRDRVRFSCPPCPMVQSVVLMLDGLIETKNLRL' A
#
# COMPACT_ATOMS: atom_id res chain seq x y z
N MET A 1 -1.62 19.38 -9.86
CA MET A 1 -1.24 18.59 -8.67
C MET A 1 -0.05 17.69 -9.03
N LYS A 2 1.08 17.81 -8.33
CA LYS A 2 2.19 16.87 -8.47
C LYS A 2 1.73 15.54 -7.88
N ARG A 3 1.52 14.54 -8.72
CA ARG A 3 1.07 13.21 -8.29
C ARG A 3 2.16 12.58 -7.40
N PRO A 4 1.81 11.89 -6.31
CA PRO A 4 2.80 11.23 -5.47
C PRO A 4 3.54 10.19 -6.30
N VAL A 5 4.85 10.37 -6.40
CA VAL A 5 5.72 9.28 -6.82
C VAL A 5 5.88 8.41 -5.58
N LEU A 6 5.52 7.12 -5.69
CA LEU A 6 5.79 6.14 -4.64
C LEU A 6 7.22 6.30 -4.16
N THR A 7 7.42 6.36 -2.84
CA THR A 7 8.78 6.43 -2.31
C THR A 7 9.55 5.20 -2.78
N PRO A 8 10.87 5.30 -3.01
CA PRO A 8 11.68 4.16 -3.42
C PRO A 8 11.51 2.95 -2.49
N LYS A 9 11.28 3.21 -1.19
CA LYS A 9 11.00 2.21 -0.16
C LYS A 9 9.68 1.48 -0.39
N VAL A 10 8.58 2.21 -0.61
CA VAL A 10 7.26 1.59 -0.88
C VAL A 10 7.31 0.78 -2.16
N ARG A 11 7.96 1.28 -3.21
CA ARG A 11 8.11 0.55 -4.47
C ARG A 11 8.89 -0.75 -4.30
N GLU A 12 9.94 -0.73 -3.49
CA GLU A 12 10.74 -1.91 -3.21
C GLU A 12 9.99 -2.91 -2.32
N ALA A 13 9.26 -2.44 -1.31
CA ALA A 13 8.41 -3.29 -0.48
C ALA A 13 7.32 -3.99 -1.31
N LEU A 14 6.68 -3.26 -2.25
CA LEU A 14 5.70 -3.85 -3.17
C LEU A 14 6.33 -4.91 -4.10
N ARG A 15 7.57 -4.71 -4.57
CA ARG A 15 8.27 -5.76 -5.33
C ARG A 15 8.58 -6.99 -4.49
N GLN A 16 9.03 -6.80 -3.25
CA GLN A 16 9.36 -7.89 -2.35
C GLN A 16 8.10 -8.71 -1.99
N LEU A 17 6.97 -8.03 -1.77
CA LEU A 17 5.66 -8.66 -1.60
C LEU A 17 5.21 -9.46 -2.83
N ALA A 18 5.54 -8.98 -4.04
CA ALA A 18 5.23 -9.69 -5.28
C ALA A 18 6.18 -10.88 -5.56
N ALA A 19 7.37 -10.90 -4.97
CA ALA A 19 8.42 -11.88 -5.26
C ALA A 19 8.64 -12.94 -4.15
N GLY A 20 8.13 -12.73 -2.94
CA GLY A 20 8.42 -13.56 -1.76
C GLY A 20 7.45 -14.74 -1.54
N PRO A 21 7.86 -15.80 -0.80
CA PRO A 21 6.95 -16.81 -0.27
C PRO A 21 6.02 -16.21 0.80
N GLN A 22 4.74 -16.62 0.78
CA GLN A 22 3.61 -16.01 1.50
C GLN A 22 3.64 -16.10 3.05
N ASP A 23 4.49 -16.93 3.65
CA ASP A 23 4.23 -17.35 5.04
C ASP A 23 4.99 -16.58 6.14
N MET A 24 6.02 -15.78 5.85
CA MET A 24 6.86 -15.21 6.93
C MET A 24 7.48 -13.80 6.72
N ARG A 25 7.21 -13.08 5.63
CA ARG A 25 7.85 -11.77 5.38
C ARG A 25 6.92 -10.56 5.26
N ASP A 26 5.63 -10.73 5.52
CA ASP A 26 4.65 -9.76 5.06
C ASP A 26 4.31 -8.66 6.07
N GLU A 27 4.30 -8.94 7.37
CA GLU A 27 3.90 -7.92 8.36
C GLU A 27 4.86 -6.72 8.42
N ALA A 28 6.17 -6.96 8.31
CA ALA A 28 7.17 -5.89 8.32
C ALA A 28 7.07 -5.00 7.08
N LEU A 29 6.79 -5.60 5.91
CA LEU A 29 6.60 -4.87 4.66
C LEU A 29 5.29 -4.11 4.65
N LEU A 30 4.20 -4.72 5.13
CA LEU A 30 2.90 -4.05 5.29
C LEU A 30 3.01 -2.87 6.26
N LYS A 31 3.69 -3.05 7.40
CA LYS A 31 3.93 -1.97 8.37
C LYS A 31 4.73 -0.82 7.74
N LEU A 32 5.79 -1.13 6.99
CA LEU A 32 6.58 -0.11 6.29
C LEU A 32 5.72 0.67 5.27
N ILE A 33 4.89 -0.03 4.49
CA ILE A 33 3.98 0.62 3.55
C ILE A 33 2.97 1.49 4.31
N ASN A 34 2.37 0.99 5.39
CA ASN A 34 1.45 1.76 6.22
C ASN A 34 2.10 3.05 6.76
N ASP A 35 3.29 2.96 7.34
CA ASP A 35 3.98 4.09 7.96
C ASP A 35 4.37 5.17 6.93
N GLU A 36 4.80 4.75 5.72
CA GLU A 36 5.12 5.67 4.62
C GLU A 36 3.86 6.30 4.00
N MET A 37 2.72 5.61 4.02
CA MET A 37 1.45 6.09 3.47
C MET A 37 0.63 6.92 4.46
N ARG A 38 0.79 6.70 5.77
CA ARG A 38 0.11 7.43 6.85
C ARG A 38 0.22 8.97 6.77
N PRO A 39 1.35 9.60 6.39
CA PRO A 39 1.42 11.06 6.27
C PRO A 39 0.72 11.62 5.01
N LEU A 40 0.40 10.78 4.02
CA LEU A 40 -0.21 11.22 2.77
C LEU A 40 -1.69 11.61 2.97
N ASN A 41 -2.23 12.41 2.05
CA ASN A 41 -3.65 12.72 2.04
C ASN A 41 -4.47 11.54 1.45
N VAL A 42 -5.79 11.60 1.57
CA VAL A 42 -6.68 10.52 1.10
C VAL A 42 -6.56 10.30 -0.42
N ASP A 43 -6.47 11.37 -1.20
CA ASP A 43 -6.38 11.29 -2.67
C ASP A 43 -5.11 10.56 -3.14
N ASP A 44 -4.00 10.82 -2.46
CA ASP A 44 -2.69 10.22 -2.71
C ASP A 44 -2.69 8.73 -2.35
N ILE A 45 -3.33 8.36 -1.23
CA ILE A 45 -3.48 6.97 -0.81
C ILE A 45 -4.39 6.21 -1.78
N ALA A 46 -5.51 6.80 -2.19
CA ALA A 46 -6.43 6.21 -3.16
C ALA A 46 -5.74 5.98 -4.52
N TYR A 47 -4.95 6.95 -4.98
CA TYR A 47 -4.17 6.82 -6.20
C TYR A 47 -3.19 5.63 -6.14
N VAL A 48 -2.48 5.46 -5.03
CA VAL A 48 -1.56 4.33 -4.85
C VAL A 48 -2.30 3.00 -4.79
N ARG A 49 -3.39 2.92 -4.03
CA ARG A 49 -4.24 1.73 -3.94
C ARG A 49 -4.70 1.25 -5.31
N ASP A 50 -5.21 2.17 -6.13
CA ASP A 50 -5.70 1.83 -7.47
C ASP A 50 -4.57 1.32 -8.35
N ARG A 51 -3.38 1.92 -8.29
CA ARG A 51 -2.22 1.41 -9.02
C ARG A 51 -1.80 0.02 -8.56
N VAL A 52 -1.76 -0.22 -7.25
CA VAL A 52 -1.41 -1.53 -6.69
C VAL A 52 -2.41 -2.59 -7.17
N ARG A 53 -3.72 -2.27 -7.10
CA ARG A 53 -4.81 -3.12 -7.58
C ARG A 53 -4.69 -3.51 -9.05
N PHE A 54 -4.20 -2.61 -9.91
CA PHE A 54 -4.05 -2.85 -11.36
C PHE A 54 -2.65 -3.29 -11.80
N SER A 55 -1.66 -3.35 -10.90
CA SER A 55 -0.26 -3.61 -11.27
C SER A 55 0.12 -5.09 -11.38
N CYS A 56 -0.67 -6.00 -10.80
CA CYS A 56 -0.37 -7.43 -10.74
C CYS A 56 -1.68 -8.23 -10.89
N PRO A 57 -1.67 -9.44 -11.48
CA PRO A 57 -2.79 -10.38 -11.34
C PRO A 57 -3.18 -10.53 -9.86
N PRO A 58 -4.46 -10.81 -9.56
CA PRO A 58 -4.95 -10.86 -8.18
C PRO A 58 -4.17 -11.93 -7.40
N CYS A 59 -3.21 -11.48 -6.60
CA CYS A 59 -2.51 -12.31 -5.63
C CYS A 59 -2.99 -11.91 -4.23
N PRO A 60 -3.10 -12.88 -3.30
CA PRO A 60 -3.57 -12.63 -1.93
C PRO A 60 -2.83 -11.47 -1.24
N MET A 61 -1.55 -11.28 -1.57
CA MET A 61 -0.73 -10.21 -1.00
C MET A 61 -1.06 -8.81 -1.49
N VAL A 62 -1.33 -8.65 -2.78
CA VAL A 62 -1.81 -7.37 -3.33
C VAL A 62 -3.17 -7.02 -2.73
N GLN A 63 -4.02 -8.02 -2.51
CA GLN A 63 -5.30 -7.82 -1.84
C GLN A 63 -5.12 -7.36 -0.38
N SER A 64 -4.18 -7.93 0.37
CA SER A 64 -3.85 -7.47 1.73
C SER A 64 -3.38 -6.01 1.76
N VAL A 65 -2.53 -5.60 0.80
CA VAL A 65 -2.10 -4.20 0.69
C VAL A 65 -3.29 -3.28 0.36
N VAL A 66 -4.14 -3.67 -0.58
CA VAL A 66 -5.32 -2.87 -0.97
C VAL A 66 -6.25 -2.67 0.23
N LEU A 67 -6.57 -3.74 0.97
CA LEU A 67 -7.42 -3.69 2.16
C LEU A 67 -6.81 -2.79 3.25
N MET A 68 -5.50 -2.87 3.46
CA MET A 68 -4.81 -2.00 4.41
C MET A 68 -4.91 -0.52 4.00
N LEU A 69 -4.75 -0.20 2.71
CA LEU A 69 -4.87 1.17 2.21
C LEU A 69 -6.32 1.67 2.28
N ASP A 70 -7.32 0.82 2.05
CA ASP A 70 -8.73 1.15 2.25
C ASP A 70 -9.01 1.51 3.71
N GLY A 71 -8.52 0.72 4.67
CA GLY A 71 -8.65 1.03 6.11
C GLY A 71 -7.97 2.34 6.52
N LEU A 72 -6.82 2.67 5.92
CA LEU A 72 -6.13 3.96 6.09
C LEU A 72 -6.98 5.14 5.59
N ILE A 73 -7.63 4.99 4.44
CA ILE A 73 -8.54 5.99 3.86
C ILE A 73 -9.74 6.18 4.79
N GLU A 74 -10.37 5.09 5.23
CA GLU A 74 -11.49 5.13 6.15
C GLU A 74 -11.12 5.85 7.46
N THR A 75 -9.99 5.48 8.07
CA THR A 75 -9.50 6.10 9.31
C THR A 75 -9.31 7.62 9.15
N LYS A 76 -8.74 8.05 8.01
CA LYS A 76 -8.54 9.48 7.72
C LYS A 76 -9.84 10.22 7.46
N ASN A 77 -10.79 9.59 6.78
CA ASN A 77 -12.12 10.17 6.53
C ASN A 77 -12.93 10.32 7.83
N LEU A 78 -12.71 9.44 8.82
CA LEU A 78 -13.33 9.51 10.14
C LEU A 78 -12.77 10.64 11.03
N ARG A 79 -11.72 11.36 10.61
CA ARG A 79 -11.04 12.43 11.37
C ARG A 79 -10.60 12.00 12.78
N LEU A 80 -10.26 10.72 12.96
CA LEU A 80 -9.67 10.19 14.20
C LEU A 80 -8.20 10.56 14.35
#